data_AF-A0A328SM28-F1
#
_entry.id   AF-A0A328SM28-F1
#
_cell.length_a   1.000
_cell.length_b   1.000
_cell.length_c   1.000
_cell.angle_alpha   90.00
_cell.angle_beta   90.00
_cell.angle_gamma   90.00
#
_symmetry.space_group_name_H-M   'P 1'
#
loop_
_entity.id
_entity.type
_entity.pdbx_description
1 polymer ?
#
loop_
_entity_poly.entity_id
_entity_poly.type
_entity_poly.pdbx_seq_one_letter_code
_entity_poly.pdbx_strand_id
1 'polypeptide(L)'
;MAGLSVGILLKYVDLKIEQKSYVTFIAVILVLLAVISPLYADHLTSSQSVGSTNDDMYNTLTWIKANTPENSVLASWWDFGHLFTAVAHRQVVFDGGSQNNMRAYWIGRSLATSNEDLSAGILRMLANSGEDASNVLDSYTGNTTKTVTILNEILPMDRTQANTALTGTYGLDQQQANSVLDKTHPADTKPVYLILSSDMLSKAAWWSYFGTWNFENESSTHYSYYASQSSVENIDGKDFTLGTDNGVVGVSAASNETNGTTMNFAYLDQSKLNKTIDMFTSEDKKRLANELSEGTGNELLKPHKLIMVDNNQLSERIVNNNSDMSIMAFHQSDGSYFTVLFDSFLEDSVFTKLYLESGYNATRFNFSHSEPGISVWNVYEYPNSLATNATPVSNNTTS
;
A
#
# COMPACT_ATOMS: atom_id res chain seq x y z
N MET A 1 18.25 22.34 -17.15
CA MET A 1 19.39 22.28 -18.11
C MET A 1 19.13 22.98 -19.45
N ALA A 2 17.88 23.07 -19.95
CA ALA A 2 17.58 23.61 -21.29
C ALA A 2 17.95 25.10 -21.51
N GLY A 3 17.89 25.95 -20.48
CA GLY A 3 18.16 27.39 -20.62
C GLY A 3 19.62 27.75 -20.92
N LEU A 4 20.57 26.98 -20.38
CA LEU A 4 22.01 27.19 -20.60
C LEU A 4 22.46 26.73 -21.99
N SER A 5 21.87 25.66 -22.52
CA SER A 5 22.19 25.12 -23.84
C SER A 5 21.70 26.02 -24.98
N VAL A 6 20.53 26.66 -24.87
CA VAL A 6 20.02 27.61 -25.88
C VAL A 6 20.89 28.87 -25.96
N GLY A 7 21.33 29.42 -24.82
CA GLY A 7 22.21 30.58 -24.77
C GLY A 7 23.61 30.33 -25.35
N ILE A 8 24.11 29.09 -25.24
CA ILE A 8 25.40 28.68 -25.82
C ILE A 8 25.25 28.41 -27.33
N LEU A 9 24.16 27.78 -27.77
CA LEU A 9 23.86 27.60 -29.20
C LEU A 9 23.74 28.95 -29.93
N LEU A 10 23.05 29.93 -29.34
CA LEU A 10 22.94 31.29 -29.90
C LEU A 10 24.28 32.03 -29.98
N LYS A 11 25.27 31.69 -29.13
CA LYS A 11 26.63 32.24 -29.22
C LYS A 11 27.48 31.59 -30.33
N TYR A 12 27.20 30.33 -30.68
CA TYR A 12 27.93 29.60 -31.72
C TYR A 12 27.32 29.73 -33.12
N VAL A 13 26.05 30.13 -33.23
CA VAL A 13 25.51 30.65 -34.49
C VAL A 13 26.06 32.07 -34.67
N ASP A 14 27.25 32.17 -35.25
CA ASP A 14 27.78 33.43 -35.76
C ASP A 14 26.87 33.89 -36.92
N LEU A 15 25.87 34.70 -36.59
CA LEU A 15 24.85 35.19 -37.51
C LEU A 15 25.42 36.24 -38.45
N LYS A 16 26.27 35.80 -39.37
CA LYS A 16 26.65 36.54 -40.59
C LYS A 16 25.53 36.52 -41.63
N ILE A 17 24.27 36.63 -41.19
CA ILE A 17 23.11 36.75 -42.05
C ILE A 17 22.50 38.12 -41.75
N GLU A 18 22.67 39.06 -42.68
CA GLU A 18 22.30 40.48 -42.51
C GLU A 18 20.79 40.72 -42.34
N GLN A 19 19.96 39.70 -42.56
CA GLN A 19 18.50 39.82 -42.44
C GLN A 19 18.00 39.33 -41.08
N LYS A 20 17.83 40.31 -40.17
CA LYS A 20 17.30 40.11 -38.80
C LYS A 20 16.02 39.29 -38.72
N SER A 21 15.17 39.29 -39.77
CA SER A 21 13.94 38.50 -39.85
C SER A 21 14.17 36.99 -39.79
N TYR A 22 15.21 36.48 -40.45
CA TYR A 22 15.53 35.04 -40.44
C TYR A 22 16.07 34.59 -39.09
N VAL A 23 16.87 35.43 -38.45
CA VAL A 23 17.38 35.20 -37.09
C VAL A 23 16.23 35.09 -36.10
N THR A 24 15.30 36.05 -36.14
CA THR A 24 14.12 36.04 -35.27
C THR A 24 13.26 34.81 -35.53
N PHE A 25 13.05 34.43 -36.79
CA PHE A 25 12.27 33.24 -37.14
C PHE A 25 12.89 31.94 -36.59
N ILE A 26 14.20 31.76 -36.76
CA ILE A 26 14.94 30.59 -36.25
C ILE A 26 14.92 30.57 -34.72
N ALA A 27 15.12 31.72 -34.06
CA ALA A 27 15.06 31.83 -32.61
C ALA A 27 13.66 31.47 -32.07
N VAL A 28 12.58 31.92 -32.73
CA VAL A 28 11.20 31.58 -32.35
C VAL A 28 10.94 30.07 -32.49
N ILE A 29 11.41 29.43 -33.56
CA ILE A 29 11.29 27.97 -33.72
C ILE A 29 12.06 27.23 -32.61
N LEU A 30 13.28 27.66 -32.29
CA LEU A 30 14.07 27.03 -31.23
C LEU A 30 13.42 27.19 -29.84
N VAL A 31 12.81 28.35 -29.57
CA VAL A 31 12.03 28.56 -28.34
C VAL A 31 10.79 27.67 -28.32
N LEU A 32 10.04 27.56 -29.42
CA LEU A 32 8.86 26.67 -29.50
C LEU A 32 9.25 25.22 -29.26
N LEU A 33 10.31 24.72 -29.91
CA LEU A 33 10.82 23.36 -29.69
C LEU A 33 11.30 23.13 -28.25
N ALA A 34 11.93 24.14 -27.63
CA ALA A 34 12.38 24.07 -26.25
C ALA A 34 11.23 24.07 -25.22
N VAL A 35 10.07 24.64 -25.56
CA VAL A 35 8.91 24.72 -24.67
C VAL A 35 7.97 23.52 -24.84
N ILE A 36 7.91 22.91 -26.03
CA ILE A 36 7.06 21.74 -26.30
C ILE A 36 7.44 20.53 -25.42
N SER A 37 8.73 20.24 -25.24
CA SER A 37 9.16 19.08 -24.44
C SER A 37 8.78 19.19 -22.96
N PRO A 38 9.03 20.32 -22.26
CA PRO A 38 8.52 20.54 -20.92
C PRO A 38 7.00 20.51 -20.83
N LEU A 39 6.27 21.12 -21.78
CA LEU A 39 4.80 21.11 -21.78
C LEU A 39 4.23 19.71 -22.02
N TYR A 40 4.86 18.91 -22.86
CA TYR A 40 4.43 17.53 -23.11
C TYR A 40 4.76 16.63 -21.92
N ALA A 41 5.93 16.83 -21.30
CA ALA A 41 6.29 16.15 -20.04
C ALA A 41 5.32 16.55 -18.91
N ASP A 42 5.02 17.84 -18.76
CA ASP A 42 4.08 18.35 -17.75
C ASP A 42 2.64 17.90 -18.05
N HIS A 43 2.22 17.85 -19.31
CA HIS A 43 0.92 17.27 -19.70
C HIS A 43 0.86 15.78 -19.37
N LEU A 44 1.91 15.00 -19.66
CA LEU A 44 1.97 13.59 -19.29
C LEU A 44 1.98 13.40 -17.77
N THR A 45 2.77 14.18 -17.04
CA THR A 45 2.82 14.13 -15.58
C THR A 45 1.51 14.58 -14.94
N SER A 46 0.83 15.60 -15.49
CA SER A 46 -0.44 16.10 -14.96
C SER A 46 -1.64 15.23 -15.34
N SER A 47 -1.66 14.63 -16.53
CA SER A 47 -2.70 13.67 -16.93
C SER A 47 -2.54 12.30 -16.29
N GLN A 48 -1.33 11.95 -15.82
CA GLN A 48 -1.10 10.78 -14.97
C GLN A 48 -1.11 11.11 -13.48
N SER A 49 -1.01 12.38 -13.08
CA SER A 49 -1.36 12.81 -11.74
C SER A 49 -2.88 12.82 -11.63
N VAL A 50 -3.47 11.64 -11.46
CA VAL A 50 -4.72 11.57 -10.73
C VAL A 50 -4.34 12.08 -9.35
N GLY A 51 -4.71 13.33 -9.05
CA GLY A 51 -4.61 13.81 -7.68
C GLY A 51 -5.22 12.74 -6.80
N SER A 52 -4.55 12.37 -5.72
CA SER A 52 -5.01 11.28 -4.84
C SER A 52 -6.46 11.50 -4.36
N THR A 53 -6.93 12.74 -4.44
CA THR A 53 -8.33 13.18 -4.30
C THR A 53 -9.05 13.15 -5.66
N ASN A 54 -9.83 12.11 -5.91
CA ASN A 54 -10.77 12.00 -7.03
C ASN A 54 -12.22 11.98 -6.51
N ASP A 55 -13.19 11.84 -7.42
CA ASP A 55 -14.62 11.76 -7.05
C ASP A 55 -14.90 10.58 -6.10
N ASP A 56 -14.22 9.45 -6.29
CA ASP A 56 -14.34 8.26 -5.43
C ASP A 56 -13.93 8.55 -3.98
N MET A 57 -12.80 9.25 -3.78
CA MET A 57 -12.36 9.67 -2.45
C MET A 57 -13.34 10.69 -1.84
N TYR A 58 -13.84 11.64 -2.62
CA TYR A 58 -14.83 12.60 -2.16
C TYR A 58 -16.15 11.92 -1.74
N ASN A 59 -16.63 10.96 -2.56
CA ASN A 59 -17.83 10.17 -2.29
C ASN A 59 -17.66 9.34 -1.02
N THR A 60 -16.51 8.68 -0.87
CA THR A 60 -16.15 7.94 0.36
C THR A 60 -16.26 8.83 1.60
N LEU A 61 -15.64 10.01 1.57
CA LEU A 61 -15.64 10.93 2.73
C LEU A 61 -17.03 11.53 3.01
N THR A 62 -17.81 11.78 1.96
CA THR A 62 -19.20 12.23 2.08
C THR A 62 -20.08 11.13 2.69
N TRP A 63 -19.89 9.88 2.27
CA TRP A 63 -20.55 8.73 2.86
C TRP A 63 -20.20 8.60 4.34
N ILE A 64 -18.93 8.73 4.72
CA ILE A 64 -18.48 8.68 6.11
C ILE A 64 -19.18 9.77 6.95
N LYS A 65 -19.22 11.00 6.44
CA LYS A 65 -19.89 12.12 7.13
C LYS A 65 -21.35 11.82 7.44
N ALA A 66 -22.05 11.20 6.49
CA ALA A 66 -23.48 10.91 6.59
C ALA A 66 -23.80 9.65 7.41
N ASN A 67 -22.89 8.67 7.46
CA ASN A 67 -23.19 7.32 7.98
C ASN A 67 -22.41 6.93 9.24
N THR A 68 -21.50 7.76 9.74
CA THR A 68 -20.72 7.47 10.96
C THR A 68 -21.03 8.46 12.08
N PRO A 69 -20.87 8.11 13.37
CA PRO A 69 -21.01 9.05 14.48
C PRO A 69 -20.09 10.26 14.35
N GLU A 70 -20.52 11.45 14.80
CA GLU A 70 -19.73 12.69 14.69
C GLU A 70 -18.39 12.63 15.44
N ASN A 71 -18.31 11.85 16.52
CA ASN A 71 -17.11 11.66 17.31
C ASN A 71 -16.17 10.57 16.75
N SER A 72 -16.48 10.00 15.58
CA SER A 72 -15.62 9.00 14.94
C SER A 72 -14.27 9.58 14.54
N VAL A 73 -13.24 8.74 14.52
CA VAL A 73 -11.89 9.10 14.10
C VAL A 73 -11.51 8.28 12.88
N LEU A 74 -10.94 8.95 11.88
CA LEU A 74 -10.49 8.31 10.65
C LEU A 74 -9.00 7.96 10.74
N ALA A 75 -8.67 6.77 10.28
CA ALA A 75 -7.31 6.28 10.17
C ALA A 75 -6.96 5.98 8.72
N SER A 76 -5.77 6.41 8.30
CA SER A 76 -5.14 6.06 7.03
C SER A 76 -3.66 6.46 7.10
N TRP A 77 -2.91 6.25 6.02
CA TRP A 77 -1.62 6.91 5.85
C TRP A 77 -1.80 8.43 5.74
N TRP A 78 -0.75 9.21 6.02
CA TRP A 78 -0.88 10.65 6.33
C TRP A 78 -1.35 11.54 5.18
N ASP A 79 -1.19 11.09 3.93
CA ASP A 79 -1.36 11.90 2.72
C ASP A 79 -2.70 12.63 2.63
N PHE A 80 -3.76 12.07 3.25
CA PHE A 80 -5.12 12.59 3.14
C PHE A 80 -5.66 13.26 4.39
N GLY A 81 -4.89 13.36 5.47
CA GLY A 81 -5.43 13.75 6.77
C GLY A 81 -6.21 15.09 6.76
N HIS A 82 -5.71 16.12 6.06
CA HIS A 82 -6.42 17.40 5.94
C HIS A 82 -7.69 17.33 5.08
N LEU A 83 -7.66 16.57 3.99
CA LEU A 83 -8.83 16.34 3.13
C LEU A 83 -9.93 15.63 3.91
N PHE A 84 -9.56 14.60 4.67
CA PHE A 84 -10.48 13.82 5.49
C PHE A 84 -11.21 14.71 6.48
N THR A 85 -10.49 15.53 7.23
CA THR A 85 -11.13 16.48 8.15
C THR A 85 -12.01 17.50 7.43
N ALA A 86 -11.58 18.02 6.27
CA ALA A 86 -12.32 19.03 5.52
C ALA A 86 -13.66 18.50 4.95
N VAL A 87 -13.68 17.27 4.43
CA VAL A 87 -14.88 16.71 3.78
C VAL A 87 -15.72 15.90 4.75
N ALA A 88 -15.10 14.96 5.48
CA ALA A 88 -15.83 14.04 6.35
C ALA A 88 -16.26 14.68 7.69
N HIS A 89 -15.67 15.82 8.07
CA HIS A 89 -15.88 16.45 9.38
C HIS A 89 -15.62 15.47 10.54
N ARG A 90 -14.50 14.75 10.47
CA ARG A 90 -14.03 13.82 11.51
C ARG A 90 -12.58 14.13 11.88
N GLN A 91 -12.20 13.75 13.09
CA GLN A 91 -10.80 13.79 13.51
C GLN A 91 -10.00 12.73 12.74
N VAL A 92 -8.70 12.97 12.56
CA VAL A 92 -7.78 12.01 11.95
C VAL A 92 -6.69 11.63 12.94
N VAL A 93 -6.28 10.37 12.93
CA VAL A 93 -5.17 9.89 13.76
C VAL A 93 -3.80 10.40 13.29
N PHE A 94 -3.66 10.70 12.00
CA PHE A 94 -2.38 11.06 11.38
C PHE A 94 -2.59 11.91 10.12
N ASP A 95 -1.83 12.99 10.00
CA ASP A 95 -1.88 13.95 8.89
C ASP A 95 -0.51 14.59 8.64
N GLY A 96 -0.41 15.44 7.61
CA GLY A 96 0.83 16.14 7.27
C GLY A 96 1.38 17.07 8.36
N GLY A 97 0.55 17.52 9.30
CA GLY A 97 0.96 18.38 10.41
C GLY A 97 1.49 17.61 11.64
N SER A 98 1.26 16.31 11.69
CA SER A 98 1.57 15.44 12.84
C SER A 98 2.70 14.43 12.55
N GLN A 99 3.53 14.69 11.54
CA GLN A 99 4.64 13.82 11.12
C GLN A 99 5.86 13.83 12.04
N ASN A 100 5.98 14.80 12.95
CA ASN A 100 7.18 15.00 13.78
C ASN A 100 7.21 14.09 15.03
N ASN A 101 6.40 13.04 15.09
CA ASN A 101 6.26 12.17 16.26
C ASN A 101 6.12 10.69 15.84
N MET A 102 5.89 9.81 16.83
CA MET A 102 5.82 8.36 16.63
C MET A 102 4.56 7.87 15.89
N ARG A 103 3.64 8.75 15.47
CA ARG A 103 2.42 8.35 14.75
C ARG A 103 2.71 7.64 13.43
N ALA A 104 3.78 8.03 12.73
CA ALA A 104 4.23 7.35 11.52
C ALA A 104 4.60 5.87 11.80
N TYR A 105 5.35 5.64 12.89
CA TYR A 105 5.67 4.29 13.36
C TYR A 105 4.38 3.52 13.70
N TRP A 106 3.48 4.11 14.48
CA TRP A 106 2.27 3.42 14.93
C TRP A 106 1.32 3.07 13.77
N ILE A 107 1.01 4.01 12.88
CA ILE A 107 0.17 3.72 11.72
C ILE A 107 0.86 2.70 10.82
N GLY A 108 2.15 2.89 10.51
CA GLY A 108 2.90 1.90 9.73
C GLY A 108 2.85 0.51 10.35
N ARG A 109 3.02 0.41 11.67
CA ARG A 109 2.98 -0.85 12.42
C ARG A 109 1.59 -1.48 12.37
N SER A 110 0.52 -0.68 12.45
CA SER A 110 -0.86 -1.17 12.34
C SER A 110 -1.17 -1.75 10.97
N LEU A 111 -0.54 -1.24 9.90
CA LEU A 111 -0.70 -1.74 8.53
C LEU A 111 0.17 -2.98 8.26
N ALA A 112 1.42 -2.96 8.74
CA ALA A 112 2.42 -3.99 8.45
C ALA A 112 2.32 -5.25 9.33
N THR A 113 1.77 -5.15 10.54
CA THR A 113 1.65 -6.31 11.43
C THR A 113 0.64 -7.32 10.89
N SER A 114 0.87 -8.62 11.13
CA SER A 114 -0.13 -9.68 10.91
C SER A 114 -1.07 -9.89 12.10
N ASN A 115 -0.80 -9.24 13.24
CA ASN A 115 -1.62 -9.33 14.44
C ASN A 115 -2.72 -8.26 14.42
N GLU A 116 -3.95 -8.69 14.12
CA GLU A 116 -5.12 -7.81 14.10
C GLU A 116 -5.44 -7.16 15.45
N ASP A 117 -5.21 -7.85 16.57
CA ASP A 117 -5.43 -7.28 17.90
C ASP A 117 -4.43 -6.15 18.18
N LEU A 118 -3.18 -6.30 17.74
CA LEU A 118 -2.18 -5.24 17.84
C LEU A 118 -2.56 -4.06 16.94
N SER A 119 -2.96 -4.32 15.69
CA SER A 119 -3.39 -3.27 14.77
C SER A 119 -4.59 -2.47 15.33
N ALA A 120 -5.64 -3.17 15.76
CA ALA A 120 -6.81 -2.55 16.37
C ALA A 120 -6.47 -1.81 17.68
N GLY A 121 -5.58 -2.37 18.51
CA GLY A 121 -5.08 -1.73 19.72
C GLY A 121 -4.33 -0.42 19.45
N ILE A 122 -3.47 -0.40 18.42
CA ILE A 122 -2.77 0.81 17.97
C ILE A 122 -3.78 1.86 17.50
N LEU A 123 -4.72 1.49 16.64
CA LEU A 123 -5.73 2.41 16.11
C LEU A 123 -6.62 2.98 17.23
N ARG A 124 -7.02 2.14 18.19
CA ARG A 124 -7.72 2.56 19.42
C ARG A 124 -6.90 3.58 20.20
N MET A 125 -5.63 3.29 20.48
CA MET A 125 -4.74 4.19 21.23
C MET A 125 -4.63 5.56 20.54
N LEU A 126 -4.33 5.57 19.24
CA LEU A 126 -4.15 6.80 18.47
C LEU A 126 -5.43 7.64 18.40
N ALA A 127 -6.59 7.00 18.18
CA ALA A 127 -7.86 7.71 18.10
C ALA A 127 -8.26 8.41 19.41
N ASN A 128 -7.91 7.81 20.55
CA ASN A 128 -8.32 8.30 21.87
C ASN A 128 -7.28 9.23 22.51
N SER A 129 -5.99 9.06 22.20
CA SER A 129 -4.91 9.77 22.89
C SER A 129 -3.84 10.39 21.98
N GLY A 130 -3.87 10.16 20.67
CA GLY A 130 -2.81 10.60 19.77
C GLY A 130 -1.46 10.05 20.22
N GLU A 131 -0.49 10.93 20.45
CA GLU A 131 0.86 10.54 20.94
C GLU A 131 0.97 10.46 22.47
N ASP A 132 -0.06 10.87 23.23
CA ASP A 132 0.05 11.00 24.69
C ASP A 132 0.38 9.68 25.38
N ALA A 133 -0.14 8.56 24.88
CA ALA A 133 0.21 7.23 25.40
C ALA A 133 1.72 6.95 25.33
N SER A 134 2.35 7.31 24.21
CA SER A 134 3.80 7.17 24.03
C SER A 134 4.55 8.13 24.94
N ASN A 135 4.15 9.41 24.98
CA ASN A 135 4.81 10.43 25.80
C ASN A 135 4.75 10.13 27.31
N VAL A 136 3.59 9.71 27.80
CA VAL A 136 3.38 9.38 29.23
C VAL A 136 4.28 8.21 29.61
N LEU A 137 4.28 7.13 28.83
CA LEU A 137 5.10 5.98 29.14
C LEU A 137 6.60 6.29 29.01
N ASP A 138 6.99 7.07 28.00
CA ASP A 138 8.38 7.52 27.83
C ASP A 138 8.88 8.34 29.02
N SER A 139 8.02 9.15 29.63
CA SER A 139 8.36 9.90 30.85
C SER A 139 8.65 8.99 32.06
N TYR A 140 8.15 7.75 32.07
CA TYR A 140 8.40 6.77 33.13
C TYR A 140 9.59 5.86 32.81
N THR A 141 9.79 5.51 31.54
CA THR A 141 10.88 4.63 31.13
C THR A 141 12.20 5.37 30.95
N GLY A 142 12.15 6.65 30.55
CA GLY A 142 13.30 7.42 30.08
C GLY A 142 14.01 6.79 28.88
N ASN A 143 13.33 5.92 28.14
CA ASN A 143 13.91 5.10 27.08
C ASN A 143 12.85 4.73 26.03
N THR A 144 12.96 5.34 24.86
CA THR A 144 12.00 5.17 23.75
C THR A 144 11.91 3.74 23.25
N THR A 145 13.04 3.02 23.17
CA THR A 145 13.05 1.60 22.78
C THR A 145 12.20 0.78 23.75
N LYS A 146 12.39 0.97 25.06
CA LYS A 146 11.59 0.29 26.09
C LYS A 146 10.12 0.70 26.02
N THR A 147 9.83 1.99 25.81
CA THR A 147 8.47 2.52 25.62
C THR A 147 7.74 1.81 24.49
N VAL A 148 8.37 1.73 23.31
CA VAL A 148 7.80 1.08 22.13
C VAL A 148 7.60 -0.41 22.37
N THR A 149 8.59 -1.09 22.96
CA THR A 149 8.47 -2.52 23.27
C THR A 149 7.28 -2.78 24.19
N ILE A 150 7.15 -2.02 25.28
CA ILE A 150 6.00 -2.16 26.20
C ILE A 150 4.67 -1.93 25.47
N LEU A 151 4.56 -0.86 24.67
CA LEU A 151 3.32 -0.55 23.96
C LEU A 151 2.94 -1.63 22.94
N ASN A 152 3.88 -2.15 22.13
CA ASN A 152 3.57 -3.25 21.22
C ASN A 152 3.09 -4.51 21.95
N GLU A 153 3.58 -4.77 23.16
CA GLU A 153 3.16 -5.93 23.96
C GLU A 153 1.78 -5.73 24.58
N ILE A 154 1.48 -4.56 25.14
CA ILE A 154 0.22 -4.37 25.88
C ILE A 154 -0.99 -4.05 24.99
N LEU A 155 -0.79 -3.41 23.83
CA LEU A 155 -1.91 -2.96 22.98
C LEU A 155 -2.83 -4.09 22.47
N PRO A 156 -2.36 -5.31 22.14
CA PRO A 156 -3.24 -6.42 21.79
C PRO A 156 -3.97 -7.04 22.99
N MET A 157 -3.58 -6.72 24.22
CA MET A 157 -4.14 -7.32 25.43
C MET A 157 -5.46 -6.64 25.86
N ASP A 158 -6.21 -7.31 26.74
CA ASP A 158 -7.25 -6.62 27.50
C ASP A 158 -6.64 -5.72 28.59
N ARG A 159 -7.43 -4.79 29.12
CA ARG A 159 -6.96 -3.82 30.13
C ARG A 159 -6.41 -4.49 31.40
N THR A 160 -6.96 -5.64 31.81
CA THR A 160 -6.54 -6.36 33.04
C THR A 160 -5.19 -7.04 32.82
N GLN A 161 -5.04 -7.70 31.67
CA GLN A 161 -3.78 -8.30 31.22
C GLN A 161 -2.68 -7.23 31.07
N ALA A 162 -3.00 -6.12 30.40
CA ALA A 162 -2.09 -4.99 30.25
C ALA A 162 -1.67 -4.40 31.62
N ASN A 163 -2.60 -4.25 32.58
CA ASN A 163 -2.27 -3.80 33.93
C ASN A 163 -1.31 -4.76 34.65
N THR A 164 -1.54 -6.07 34.50
CA THR A 164 -0.68 -7.10 35.09
C THR A 164 0.73 -7.05 34.50
N ALA A 165 0.84 -6.85 33.18
CA ALA A 165 2.14 -6.71 32.51
C ALA A 165 2.88 -5.43 32.95
N LEU A 166 2.17 -4.28 33.00
CA LEU A 166 2.75 -2.99 33.40
C LEU A 166 3.30 -3.02 34.84
N THR A 167 2.50 -3.53 35.78
CA THR A 167 2.86 -3.55 37.20
C THR A 167 3.82 -4.69 37.56
N GLY A 168 3.68 -5.84 36.91
CA GLY A 168 4.51 -7.02 37.15
C GLY A 168 5.80 -7.00 36.33
N THR A 169 5.69 -7.24 35.03
CA THR A 169 6.84 -7.40 34.12
C THR A 169 7.66 -6.12 33.98
N TYR A 170 6.99 -4.97 33.87
CA TYR A 170 7.66 -3.70 33.58
C TYR A 170 7.91 -2.83 34.82
N GLY A 171 7.37 -3.23 35.97
CA GLY A 171 7.65 -2.64 37.28
C GLY A 171 7.12 -1.22 37.48
N LEU A 172 6.09 -0.81 36.74
CA LEU A 172 5.40 0.45 36.98
C LEU A 172 4.59 0.34 38.28
N ASP A 173 4.50 1.43 39.03
CA ASP A 173 3.52 1.49 40.12
C ASP A 173 2.08 1.56 39.56
N GLN A 174 1.09 1.33 40.41
CA GLN A 174 -0.31 1.28 39.97
C GLN A 174 -0.81 2.61 39.41
N GLN A 175 -0.28 3.75 39.88
CA GLN A 175 -0.67 5.07 39.38
C GLN A 175 -0.10 5.31 37.97
N GLN A 176 1.17 4.96 37.76
CA GLN A 176 1.82 4.98 36.45
C GLN A 176 1.15 4.01 35.47
N ALA A 177 0.82 2.79 35.91
CA ALA A 177 0.11 1.83 35.08
C ALA A 177 -1.27 2.37 34.66
N ASN A 178 -2.03 2.95 35.60
CA ASN A 178 -3.34 3.53 35.30
C ASN A 178 -3.24 4.70 34.30
N SER A 179 -2.25 5.59 34.42
CA SER A 179 -2.10 6.73 33.49
C SER A 179 -1.81 6.28 32.06
N VAL A 180 -1.05 5.19 31.88
CA VAL A 180 -0.81 4.55 30.58
C VAL A 180 -2.07 3.84 30.08
N LEU A 181 -2.76 3.09 30.93
CA LEU A 181 -3.98 2.36 30.57
C LEU A 181 -5.12 3.28 30.19
N ASP A 182 -5.27 4.44 30.83
CA ASP A 182 -6.30 5.44 30.48
C ASP A 182 -6.12 6.02 29.08
N LYS A 183 -4.92 5.92 28.51
CA LYS A 183 -4.60 6.38 27.15
C LYS A 183 -4.63 5.24 26.12
N THR A 184 -4.25 4.03 26.52
CA THR A 184 -4.12 2.85 25.64
C THR A 184 -5.36 1.94 25.63
N HIS A 185 -6.08 1.88 26.74
CA HIS A 185 -7.23 1.01 27.00
C HIS A 185 -8.38 1.78 27.69
N PRO A 186 -8.84 2.92 27.13
CA PRO A 186 -9.94 3.67 27.74
C PRO A 186 -11.22 2.81 27.76
N ALA A 187 -12.04 3.00 28.80
CA ALA A 187 -13.31 2.30 28.93
C ALA A 187 -14.29 2.71 27.82
N ASP A 188 -14.35 4.02 27.53
CA ASP A 188 -15.11 4.58 26.42
C ASP A 188 -14.17 4.88 25.25
N THR A 189 -14.36 4.18 24.14
CA THR A 189 -13.59 4.38 22.92
C THR A 189 -14.35 5.26 21.93
N LYS A 190 -13.63 6.10 21.19
CA LYS A 190 -14.16 6.69 19.96
C LYS A 190 -14.21 5.62 18.85
N PRO A 191 -15.30 5.54 18.06
CA PRO A 191 -15.37 4.69 16.88
C PRO A 191 -14.24 5.02 15.90
N VAL A 192 -13.56 4.00 15.38
CA VAL A 192 -12.48 4.18 14.40
C VAL A 192 -12.85 3.58 13.05
N TYR A 193 -12.66 4.37 11.99
CA TYR A 193 -12.80 3.90 10.61
C TYR A 193 -11.46 3.98 9.89
N LEU A 194 -10.91 2.82 9.51
CA LEU A 194 -9.68 2.69 8.72
C LEU A 194 -10.02 2.78 7.23
N ILE A 195 -9.40 3.72 6.53
CA ILE A 195 -9.54 3.95 5.10
C ILE A 195 -8.26 3.46 4.42
N LEU A 196 -8.40 2.47 3.54
CA LEU A 196 -7.30 1.93 2.73
C LEU A 196 -7.56 2.25 1.26
N SER A 197 -6.55 2.76 0.57
CA SER A 197 -6.66 3.19 -0.82
C SER A 197 -5.53 2.66 -1.70
N SER A 198 -5.78 2.59 -3.00
CA SER A 198 -4.84 2.05 -4.00
C SER A 198 -3.47 2.71 -4.01
N ASP A 199 -3.39 4.01 -3.74
CA ASP A 199 -2.11 4.73 -3.67
C ASP A 199 -1.20 4.23 -2.53
N MET A 200 -1.77 3.63 -1.49
CA MET A 200 -1.01 3.05 -0.38
C MET A 200 -0.14 1.87 -0.82
N LEU A 201 -0.45 1.18 -1.92
CA LEU A 201 0.40 0.14 -2.50
C LEU A 201 1.76 0.72 -2.89
N SER A 202 1.75 1.83 -3.63
CA SER A 202 2.97 2.53 -4.07
C SER A 202 3.75 3.19 -2.93
N LYS A 203 3.09 3.42 -1.79
CA LYS A 203 3.67 4.05 -0.58
C LYS A 203 4.10 3.04 0.47
N ALA A 204 3.95 1.75 0.20
CA ALA A 204 4.26 0.69 1.15
C ALA A 204 5.67 0.70 1.65
N ALA A 205 6.63 1.02 0.77
CA ALA A 205 8.02 1.20 1.14
C ALA A 205 8.17 2.11 2.37
N TRP A 206 7.41 3.21 2.45
CA TRP A 206 7.50 4.17 3.55
C TRP A 206 6.73 3.75 4.78
N TRP A 207 5.46 3.35 4.64
CA TRP A 207 4.68 2.97 5.82
C TRP A 207 5.20 1.68 6.46
N SER A 208 5.76 0.76 5.67
CA SER A 208 6.42 -0.43 6.21
C SER A 208 7.74 -0.06 6.87
N TYR A 209 8.52 0.86 6.27
CA TYR A 209 9.79 1.31 6.85
C TYR A 209 9.57 1.95 8.22
N PHE A 210 8.59 2.85 8.37
CA PHE A 210 8.27 3.36 9.69
C PHE A 210 7.67 2.28 10.58
N GLY A 211 6.77 1.44 10.08
CA GLY A 211 6.11 0.39 10.87
C GLY A 211 6.99 -0.75 11.35
N THR A 212 8.18 -0.91 10.76
CA THR A 212 9.15 -1.96 11.09
C THR A 212 10.44 -1.39 11.68
N TRP A 213 10.44 -0.10 12.06
CA TRP A 213 11.58 0.53 12.68
C TRP A 213 12.04 -0.22 13.93
N ASN A 214 13.30 -0.60 13.94
CA ASN A 214 13.94 -1.22 15.09
C ASN A 214 14.64 -0.12 15.91
N PHE A 215 14.09 0.15 17.09
CA PHE A 215 14.58 1.18 18.01
C PHE A 215 15.84 0.78 18.79
N GLU A 216 16.29 -0.48 18.72
CA GLU A 216 17.57 -0.90 19.34
C GLU A 216 18.76 -0.61 18.43
N ASN A 217 18.60 -0.86 17.13
CA ASN A 217 19.68 -0.75 16.15
C ASN A 217 19.52 0.44 15.19
N GLU A 218 18.47 1.26 15.38
CA GLU A 218 18.16 2.45 14.58
C GLU A 218 18.12 2.16 13.07
N SER A 219 17.52 1.02 12.71
CA SER A 219 17.41 0.58 11.32
C SER A 219 16.01 0.11 10.97
N SER A 220 15.72 0.04 9.67
CA SER A 220 14.47 -0.49 9.15
C SER A 220 14.61 -0.95 7.70
N THR A 221 13.60 -1.66 7.23
CA THR A 221 13.55 -2.24 5.88
C THR A 221 12.34 -1.70 5.13
N HIS A 222 12.55 -1.33 3.87
CA HIS A 222 11.45 -0.99 2.96
C HIS A 222 10.87 -2.28 2.39
N TYR A 223 9.57 -2.45 2.55
CA TYR A 223 8.79 -3.55 1.99
C TYR A 223 7.72 -2.94 1.09
N SER A 224 7.52 -3.48 -0.10
CA SER A 224 6.79 -2.81 -1.17
C SER A 224 5.78 -3.73 -1.84
N TYR A 225 4.78 -3.13 -2.48
CA TYR A 225 3.93 -3.78 -3.46
C TYR A 225 4.16 -3.15 -4.83
N TYR A 226 4.21 -3.99 -5.84
CA TYR A 226 4.36 -3.63 -7.24
C TYR A 226 3.16 -4.17 -8.00
N ALA A 227 2.13 -3.34 -8.10
CA ALA A 227 0.94 -3.64 -8.86
C ALA A 227 1.16 -3.39 -10.36
N SER A 228 0.61 -4.27 -11.19
CA SER A 228 0.58 -4.10 -12.64
C SER A 228 -0.70 -4.69 -13.19
N GLN A 229 -1.35 -3.98 -14.11
CA GLN A 229 -2.27 -4.63 -15.02
C GLN A 229 -1.46 -5.45 -16.01
N SER A 230 -1.87 -6.70 -16.27
CA SER A 230 -1.18 -7.55 -17.22
C SER A 230 -1.77 -7.43 -18.62
N SER A 231 -0.94 -7.67 -19.62
CA SER A 231 -1.35 -7.97 -20.99
C SER A 231 -1.44 -9.48 -21.20
N VAL A 232 -2.38 -9.94 -22.04
CA VAL A 232 -2.54 -11.35 -22.38
C VAL A 232 -2.33 -11.56 -23.88
N GLU A 233 -1.55 -12.58 -24.21
CA GLU A 233 -1.34 -13.02 -25.58
C GLU A 233 -1.18 -14.54 -25.64
N ASN A 234 -1.43 -15.14 -26.80
CA ASN A 234 -1.18 -16.56 -27.00
C ASN A 234 0.24 -16.75 -27.57
N ILE A 235 1.08 -17.49 -26.87
CA ILE A 235 2.42 -17.84 -27.30
C ILE A 235 2.51 -19.36 -27.46
N ASP A 236 2.72 -19.79 -28.70
CA ASP A 236 2.91 -21.20 -29.07
C ASP A 236 1.81 -22.13 -28.50
N GLY A 237 0.56 -21.66 -28.49
CA GLY A 237 -0.61 -22.42 -28.04
C GLY A 237 -0.91 -22.34 -26.54
N LYS A 238 -0.14 -21.57 -25.76
CA LYS A 238 -0.36 -21.32 -24.34
C LYS A 238 -0.75 -19.86 -24.11
N ASP A 239 -1.63 -19.62 -23.14
CA ASP A 239 -1.92 -18.26 -22.70
C ASP A 239 -0.74 -17.75 -21.90
N PHE A 240 -0.25 -16.58 -22.30
CA PHE A 240 0.87 -15.87 -21.69
C PHE A 240 0.37 -14.53 -21.16
N THR A 241 0.72 -14.23 -19.92
CA THR A 241 0.40 -12.97 -19.27
C THR A 241 1.65 -12.28 -18.78
N LEU A 242 1.73 -10.96 -18.96
CA LEU A 242 2.88 -10.15 -18.56
C LEU A 242 2.43 -8.83 -17.95
N GLY A 243 2.78 -8.61 -16.67
CA GLY A 243 2.73 -7.32 -16.01
C GLY A 243 4.02 -6.57 -16.30
N THR A 244 3.97 -5.57 -17.19
CA THR A 244 5.17 -4.82 -17.61
C THR A 244 5.77 -3.98 -16.50
N ASP A 245 4.93 -3.54 -15.54
CA ASP A 245 5.36 -2.60 -14.50
C ASP A 245 5.98 -3.33 -13.29
N ASN A 246 5.62 -4.60 -13.08
CA ASN A 246 6.13 -5.42 -11.98
C ASN A 246 6.93 -6.66 -12.43
N GLY A 247 7.07 -6.88 -13.74
CA GLY A 247 7.82 -8.00 -14.31
C GLY A 247 7.21 -9.38 -14.02
N VAL A 248 5.96 -9.45 -13.57
CA VAL A 248 5.28 -10.73 -13.32
C VAL A 248 4.91 -11.37 -14.66
N VAL A 249 5.31 -12.62 -14.81
CA VAL A 249 5.03 -13.46 -15.98
C VAL A 249 4.15 -14.62 -15.54
N GLY A 250 3.11 -14.91 -16.32
CA GLY A 250 2.30 -16.11 -16.14
C GLY A 250 2.11 -16.88 -17.43
N VAL A 251 2.03 -18.21 -17.33
CA VAL A 251 1.82 -19.11 -18.46
C VAL A 251 0.83 -20.19 -18.08
N SER A 252 -0.12 -20.48 -18.97
CA SER A 252 -1.06 -21.60 -18.79
C SER A 252 -0.33 -22.94 -18.85
N ALA A 253 -0.61 -23.83 -17.90
CA ALA A 253 -0.20 -25.23 -18.03
C ALA A 253 -0.81 -25.86 -19.28
N ALA A 254 -0.09 -26.82 -19.89
CA ALA A 254 -0.63 -27.62 -21.00
C ALA A 254 -1.91 -28.34 -20.51
N SER A 255 -2.99 -28.22 -21.28
CA SER A 255 -4.31 -28.75 -20.93
C SER A 255 -4.27 -30.26 -20.70
N ASN A 256 -4.30 -30.70 -19.45
CA ASN A 256 -4.79 -32.03 -19.11
C ASN A 256 -6.21 -31.87 -18.62
N GLU A 257 -7.16 -32.29 -19.46
CA GLU A 257 -8.59 -32.31 -19.18
C GLU A 257 -8.85 -33.07 -17.86
N THR A 258 -9.10 -32.34 -16.78
CA THR A 258 -10.03 -32.70 -15.69
C THR A 258 -10.15 -31.63 -14.59
N ASN A 259 -9.23 -30.64 -14.48
CA ASN A 259 -9.27 -29.60 -13.44
C ASN A 259 -8.74 -28.23 -13.93
N GLY A 260 -9.46 -27.56 -14.84
CA GLY A 260 -9.18 -26.18 -15.23
C GLY A 260 -7.78 -25.91 -15.81
N THR A 261 -7.58 -24.72 -16.38
CA THR A 261 -6.25 -24.32 -16.84
C THR A 261 -5.50 -23.71 -15.64
N THR A 262 -4.55 -24.44 -15.05
CA THR A 262 -3.72 -23.89 -13.96
C THR A 262 -2.69 -22.92 -14.55
N MET A 263 -2.81 -21.63 -14.24
CA MET A 263 -1.75 -20.66 -14.55
C MET A 263 -0.59 -20.81 -13.57
N ASN A 264 0.63 -20.83 -14.10
CA ASN A 264 1.85 -20.71 -13.31
C ASN A 264 2.34 -19.27 -13.39
N PHE A 265 2.91 -18.76 -12.31
CA PHE A 265 3.45 -17.40 -12.24
C PHE A 265 4.88 -17.41 -11.69
N ALA A 266 5.68 -16.51 -12.23
CA ALA A 266 7.02 -16.16 -11.77
C ALA A 266 7.24 -14.67 -12.01
N TYR A 267 8.38 -14.14 -11.60
CA TYR A 267 8.70 -12.73 -11.83
C TYR A 267 10.13 -12.55 -12.32
N LEU A 268 10.32 -11.46 -13.06
CA LEU A 268 11.62 -11.04 -13.55
C LEU A 268 12.26 -10.04 -12.60
N ASP A 269 13.51 -10.28 -12.25
CA ASP A 269 14.36 -9.28 -11.59
C ASP A 269 15.53 -8.95 -12.52
N GLN A 270 15.37 -7.90 -13.32
CA GLN A 270 16.35 -7.46 -14.31
C GLN A 270 17.72 -7.18 -13.69
N SER A 271 17.78 -6.79 -12.41
CA SER A 271 19.04 -6.50 -11.72
C SER A 271 19.90 -7.75 -11.49
N LYS A 272 19.28 -8.93 -11.53
CA LYS A 272 19.95 -10.24 -11.33
C LYS A 272 20.31 -10.93 -12.65
N LEU A 273 19.99 -10.32 -13.80
CA LEU A 273 20.25 -10.91 -15.11
C LEU A 273 21.54 -10.36 -15.72
N ASN A 274 22.30 -11.24 -16.35
CA ASN A 274 23.50 -10.87 -17.12
C ASN A 274 23.17 -10.25 -18.50
N LYS A 275 21.90 -10.20 -18.89
CA LYS A 275 21.40 -9.62 -20.13
C LYS A 275 20.07 -8.93 -19.86
N THR A 276 19.90 -7.72 -20.39
CA THR A 276 18.61 -7.02 -20.36
C THR A 276 17.60 -7.76 -21.21
N ILE A 277 16.42 -8.03 -20.65
CA ILE A 277 15.28 -8.59 -21.36
C ILE A 277 14.36 -7.44 -21.78
N ASP A 278 14.03 -7.35 -23.07
CA ASP A 278 13.04 -6.40 -23.57
C ASP A 278 11.65 -7.03 -23.59
N MET A 279 10.88 -6.72 -22.55
CA MET A 279 9.51 -7.20 -22.32
C MET A 279 8.52 -6.84 -23.44
N PHE A 280 8.89 -5.98 -24.39
CA PHE A 280 8.03 -5.60 -25.52
C PHE A 280 8.28 -6.44 -26.78
N THR A 281 9.39 -7.19 -26.84
CA THR A 281 9.71 -7.98 -28.04
C THR A 281 9.10 -9.38 -27.99
N SER A 282 8.56 -9.86 -29.12
CA SER A 282 8.01 -11.22 -29.21
C SER A 282 9.06 -12.31 -28.96
N GLU A 283 10.34 -12.05 -29.24
CA GLU A 283 11.44 -12.99 -28.97
C GLU A 283 11.62 -13.20 -27.47
N ASP A 284 11.74 -12.12 -26.70
CA ASP A 284 11.92 -12.23 -25.25
C ASP A 284 10.65 -12.73 -24.55
N LYS A 285 9.45 -12.35 -25.01
CA LYS A 285 8.21 -12.94 -24.46
C LYS A 285 8.14 -14.45 -24.66
N LYS A 286 8.51 -14.95 -25.86
CA LYS A 286 8.64 -16.40 -26.13
C LYS A 286 9.66 -17.07 -25.22
N ARG A 287 10.81 -16.43 -25.01
CA ARG A 287 11.85 -16.92 -24.12
C ARG A 287 11.36 -17.04 -22.68
N LEU A 288 10.70 -16.01 -22.15
CA LEU A 288 10.11 -16.03 -20.80
C LEU A 288 9.01 -17.11 -20.67
N ALA A 289 8.16 -17.27 -21.69
CA ALA A 289 7.12 -18.29 -21.70
C ALA A 289 7.70 -19.71 -21.64
N ASN A 290 8.76 -19.95 -22.41
CA ASN A 290 9.49 -21.21 -22.41
C ASN A 290 10.23 -21.45 -21.10
N GLU A 291 10.88 -20.44 -20.54
CA GLU A 291 11.60 -20.55 -19.26
C GLU A 291 10.64 -20.91 -18.11
N LEU A 292 9.45 -20.31 -18.07
CA LEU A 292 8.46 -20.63 -17.03
C LEU A 292 7.87 -22.04 -17.19
N SER A 293 7.72 -22.52 -18.42
CA SER A 293 7.14 -23.83 -18.70
C SER A 293 8.13 -24.98 -18.50
N GLU A 294 9.35 -24.82 -19.02
CA GLU A 294 10.30 -25.92 -19.28
C GLU A 294 11.75 -25.52 -18.91
N GLY A 295 11.94 -24.30 -18.41
CA GLY A 295 13.24 -23.71 -18.18
C GLY A 295 13.98 -24.19 -16.94
N THR A 296 15.17 -23.63 -16.78
CA THR A 296 16.10 -24.00 -15.70
C THR A 296 15.94 -23.15 -14.43
N GLY A 297 15.18 -22.05 -14.49
CA GLY A 297 14.99 -21.09 -13.41
C GLY A 297 16.08 -20.04 -13.33
N ASN A 298 16.79 -19.77 -14.43
CA ASN A 298 17.90 -18.82 -14.49
C ASN A 298 17.46 -17.40 -14.83
N GLU A 299 16.31 -17.23 -15.47
CA GLU A 299 15.79 -15.90 -15.85
C GLU A 299 14.60 -15.48 -15.01
N LEU A 300 13.74 -16.44 -14.63
CA LEU A 300 12.55 -16.18 -13.84
C LEU A 300 12.73 -16.70 -12.42
N LEU A 301 12.39 -15.84 -11.47
CA LEU A 301 12.41 -16.17 -10.05
C LEU A 301 11.04 -16.70 -9.63
N LYS A 302 11.06 -17.81 -8.87
CA LYS A 302 9.86 -18.36 -8.27
C LYS A 302 9.46 -17.51 -7.06
N PRO A 303 8.17 -17.16 -6.91
CA PRO A 303 7.71 -16.45 -5.72
C PRO A 303 7.78 -17.37 -4.48
N HIS A 304 7.68 -16.76 -3.31
CA HIS A 304 7.51 -17.48 -2.05
C HIS A 304 6.14 -18.13 -2.00
N LYS A 305 5.10 -17.30 -2.05
CA LYS A 305 3.70 -17.67 -2.08
C LYS A 305 3.06 -17.16 -3.38
N LEU A 306 2.21 -17.98 -3.97
CA LEU A 306 1.31 -17.58 -5.04
C LEU A 306 -0.11 -17.56 -4.49
N ILE A 307 -0.75 -16.40 -4.56
CA ILE A 307 -2.14 -16.18 -4.16
C ILE A 307 -2.94 -15.88 -5.43
N MET A 308 -3.94 -16.71 -5.70
CA MET A 308 -4.81 -16.58 -6.86
C MET A 308 -6.20 -16.16 -6.39
N VAL A 309 -6.74 -15.11 -7.00
CA VAL A 309 -8.13 -14.69 -6.83
C VAL A 309 -8.84 -14.89 -8.15
N ASP A 310 -9.76 -15.87 -8.20
CA ASP A 310 -10.55 -16.19 -9.39
C ASP A 310 -12.02 -16.38 -8.98
N ASN A 311 -12.94 -15.71 -9.68
CA ASN A 311 -14.37 -15.73 -9.37
C ASN A 311 -14.68 -15.49 -7.87
N ASN A 312 -14.01 -14.51 -7.27
CA ASN A 312 -14.07 -14.17 -5.83
C ASN A 312 -13.65 -15.31 -4.88
N GLN A 313 -12.96 -16.35 -5.38
CA GLN A 313 -12.36 -17.38 -4.56
C GLN A 313 -10.86 -17.14 -4.46
N LEU A 314 -10.38 -17.07 -3.22
CA LEU A 314 -8.97 -16.98 -2.90
C LEU A 314 -8.42 -18.39 -2.71
N SER A 315 -7.31 -18.69 -3.40
CA SER A 315 -6.51 -19.88 -3.17
C SER A 315 -5.04 -19.49 -3.07
N GLU A 316 -4.29 -20.14 -2.18
CA GLU A 316 -2.88 -19.86 -1.98
C GLU A 316 -2.05 -21.14 -1.96
N ARG A 317 -0.78 -21.03 -2.37
CA ARG A 317 0.20 -22.10 -2.23
C ARG A 317 1.60 -21.55 -2.05
N ILE A 318 2.39 -22.22 -1.22
CA ILE A 318 3.84 -21.99 -1.14
C ILE A 318 4.49 -22.59 -2.39
N VAL A 319 5.29 -21.78 -3.08
CA VAL A 319 6.02 -22.15 -4.31
C VAL A 319 7.51 -22.32 -4.02
N ASN A 320 8.13 -21.43 -3.23
CA ASN A 320 9.55 -21.51 -2.88
C ASN A 320 9.85 -20.82 -1.53
N ASN A 321 10.11 -21.60 -0.48
CA ASN A 321 10.42 -21.11 0.87
C ASN A 321 11.66 -20.17 0.96
N ASN A 322 12.52 -20.14 -0.08
CA ASN A 322 13.73 -19.31 -0.08
C ASN A 322 13.58 -18.01 -0.88
N SER A 323 12.37 -17.68 -1.32
CA SER A 323 12.12 -16.44 -2.06
C SER A 323 11.66 -15.33 -1.11
N ASP A 324 12.04 -14.10 -1.42
CA ASP A 324 11.69 -12.93 -0.60
C ASP A 324 10.48 -12.17 -1.17
N MET A 325 9.93 -12.62 -2.30
CA MET A 325 8.81 -11.96 -2.99
C MET A 325 7.66 -12.95 -3.23
N SER A 326 6.44 -12.49 -3.07
CA SER A 326 5.21 -13.22 -3.35
C SER A 326 4.40 -12.55 -4.45
N ILE A 327 3.54 -13.34 -5.09
CA ILE A 327 2.69 -12.87 -6.18
C ILE A 327 1.24 -13.10 -5.77
N MET A 328 0.43 -12.06 -5.92
CA MET A 328 -1.03 -12.17 -5.95
C MET A 328 -1.51 -11.86 -7.37
N ALA A 329 -2.38 -12.71 -7.93
CA ALA A 329 -2.93 -12.54 -9.25
C ALA A 329 -4.46 -12.62 -9.21
N PHE A 330 -5.11 -11.53 -9.62
CA PHE A 330 -6.55 -11.40 -9.72
C PHE A 330 -6.97 -11.63 -11.17
N HIS A 331 -7.70 -12.71 -11.43
CA HIS A 331 -8.23 -13.01 -12.75
C HIS A 331 -9.38 -12.06 -13.07
N GLN A 332 -9.29 -11.39 -14.22
CA GLN A 332 -10.27 -10.44 -14.71
C GLN A 332 -11.21 -11.09 -15.73
N SER A 333 -12.39 -10.52 -15.90
CA SER A 333 -13.41 -11.06 -16.81
C SER A 333 -13.01 -11.07 -18.29
N ASP A 334 -12.02 -10.26 -18.68
CA ASP A 334 -11.48 -10.21 -20.04
C ASP A 334 -10.34 -11.22 -20.27
N GLY A 335 -10.06 -12.07 -19.28
CA GLY A 335 -8.97 -13.05 -19.29
C GLY A 335 -7.62 -12.50 -18.84
N SER A 336 -7.51 -11.19 -18.61
CA SER A 336 -6.30 -10.57 -18.07
C SER A 336 -6.14 -10.79 -16.58
N TYR A 337 -4.97 -10.40 -16.05
CA TYR A 337 -4.69 -10.46 -14.63
C TYR A 337 -4.29 -9.08 -14.11
N PHE A 338 -4.86 -8.66 -12.99
CA PHE A 338 -4.21 -7.65 -12.17
C PHE A 338 -3.24 -8.39 -11.25
N THR A 339 -1.95 -8.10 -11.33
CA THR A 339 -0.93 -8.79 -10.54
C THR A 339 -0.28 -7.83 -9.56
N VAL A 340 0.04 -8.35 -8.38
CA VAL A 340 0.79 -7.64 -7.34
C VAL A 340 1.97 -8.51 -6.96
N LEU A 341 3.18 -8.03 -7.23
CA LEU A 341 4.42 -8.60 -6.72
C LEU A 341 4.78 -7.86 -5.44
N PHE A 342 5.08 -8.53 -4.33
CA PHE A 342 5.32 -7.85 -3.06
C PHE A 342 6.22 -8.66 -2.13
N ASP A 343 6.87 -7.99 -1.19
CA ASP A 343 7.76 -8.65 -0.23
C ASP A 343 7.00 -9.68 0.62
N SER A 344 7.58 -10.88 0.80
CA SER A 344 6.96 -11.99 1.53
C SER A 344 6.64 -11.65 2.99
N PHE A 345 7.38 -10.70 3.58
CA PHE A 345 7.10 -10.13 4.89
C PHE A 345 5.66 -9.57 5.01
N LEU A 346 5.10 -9.07 3.91
CA LEU A 346 3.79 -8.42 3.90
C LEU A 346 2.62 -9.36 3.59
N GLU A 347 2.86 -10.66 3.37
CA GLU A 347 1.83 -11.66 3.04
C GLU A 347 0.65 -11.63 4.00
N ASP A 348 0.92 -11.74 5.29
CA ASP A 348 -0.13 -11.83 6.30
C ASP A 348 -0.42 -10.46 6.95
N SER A 349 0.13 -9.37 6.41
CA SER A 349 -0.06 -8.04 6.97
C SER A 349 -1.54 -7.63 6.97
N VAL A 350 -1.95 -6.83 7.95
CA VAL A 350 -3.33 -6.29 8.01
C VAL A 350 -3.66 -5.52 6.74
N PHE A 351 -2.72 -4.78 6.14
CA PHE A 351 -2.97 -4.12 4.86
C PHE A 351 -3.28 -5.12 3.74
N THR A 352 -2.47 -6.17 3.55
CA THR A 352 -2.75 -7.21 2.53
C THR A 352 -4.09 -7.86 2.78
N LYS A 353 -4.35 -8.32 4.01
CA LYS A 353 -5.59 -8.99 4.39
C LYS A 353 -6.82 -8.14 4.09
N LEU A 354 -6.82 -6.87 4.49
CA LEU A 354 -7.98 -6.01 4.33
C LEU A 354 -8.13 -5.51 2.89
N TYR A 355 -7.06 -4.99 2.29
CA TYR A 355 -7.13 -4.30 1.00
C TYR A 355 -7.08 -5.26 -0.20
N LEU A 356 -6.19 -6.26 -0.17
CA LEU A 356 -5.99 -7.18 -1.29
C LEU A 356 -6.85 -8.44 -1.16
N GLU A 357 -7.01 -8.97 0.04
CA GLU A 357 -7.79 -10.19 0.31
C GLU A 357 -9.24 -9.91 0.71
N SER A 358 -9.68 -8.65 0.61
CA SER A 358 -11.05 -8.22 0.93
C SER A 358 -11.51 -8.60 2.35
N GLY A 359 -10.59 -8.60 3.31
CA GLY A 359 -10.87 -8.88 4.72
C GLY A 359 -11.16 -10.35 5.01
N TYR A 360 -10.65 -11.28 4.21
CA TYR A 360 -10.84 -12.71 4.43
C TYR A 360 -10.39 -13.11 5.85
N ASN A 361 -11.32 -13.70 6.61
CA ASN A 361 -11.14 -14.08 8.03
C ASN A 361 -10.72 -12.92 8.97
N ALA A 362 -10.95 -11.66 8.60
CA ALA A 362 -10.73 -10.54 9.52
C ALA A 362 -11.68 -10.65 10.72
N THR A 363 -11.14 -10.43 11.91
CA THR A 363 -11.87 -10.54 13.19
C THR A 363 -11.99 -9.20 13.91
N ARG A 364 -11.08 -8.26 13.62
CA ARG A 364 -11.05 -6.93 14.26
C ARG A 364 -11.49 -5.79 13.35
N PHE A 365 -11.80 -6.11 12.09
CA PHE A 365 -12.16 -5.13 11.08
C PHE A 365 -13.41 -5.59 10.35
N ASN A 366 -14.40 -4.70 10.26
CA ASN A 366 -15.64 -4.96 9.55
C ASN A 366 -15.79 -4.02 8.37
N PHE A 367 -15.95 -4.59 7.18
CA PHE A 367 -16.18 -3.84 5.97
C PHE A 367 -17.41 -2.94 6.12
N SER A 368 -17.28 -1.67 5.73
CA SER A 368 -18.32 -0.65 5.90
C SER A 368 -18.75 -0.02 4.59
N HIS A 369 -17.79 0.34 3.72
CA HIS A 369 -18.05 0.98 2.43
C HIS A 369 -16.87 0.77 1.49
N SER A 370 -17.09 0.91 0.18
CA SER A 370 -16.02 0.98 -0.81
C SER A 370 -16.41 1.86 -1.98
N GLU A 371 -15.39 2.45 -2.59
CA GLU A 371 -15.42 3.07 -3.91
C GLU A 371 -14.27 2.44 -4.74
N PRO A 372 -14.21 2.65 -6.07
CA PRO A 372 -13.09 2.16 -6.87
C PRO A 372 -11.71 2.50 -6.25
N GLY A 373 -10.96 1.46 -5.87
CA GLY A 373 -9.64 1.60 -5.27
C GLY A 373 -9.62 2.14 -3.84
N ILE A 374 -10.76 2.18 -3.12
CA ILE A 374 -10.87 2.64 -1.74
C ILE A 374 -11.77 1.71 -0.93
N SER A 375 -11.34 1.32 0.27
CA SER A 375 -12.14 0.52 1.20
C SER A 375 -12.15 1.16 2.59
N VAL A 376 -13.30 1.09 3.26
CA VAL A 376 -13.53 1.62 4.61
C VAL A 376 -13.89 0.49 5.55
N TRP A 377 -13.18 0.42 6.67
CA TRP A 377 -13.28 -0.64 7.66
C TRP A 377 -13.58 -0.05 9.03
N ASN A 378 -14.70 -0.43 9.63
CA ASN A 378 -14.97 -0.16 11.04
C ASN A 378 -14.06 -1.05 11.89
N VAL A 379 -13.34 -0.47 12.84
CA VAL A 379 -12.42 -1.19 13.72
C VAL A 379 -13.17 -1.59 14.98
N TYR A 380 -13.16 -2.87 15.32
CA TYR A 380 -13.59 -3.32 16.64
C TYR A 380 -12.48 -3.06 17.63
N GLU A 381 -12.64 -2.09 18.53
CA GLU A 381 -11.56 -1.62 19.41
C GLU A 381 -11.25 -2.64 20.53
N TYR A 382 -12.21 -3.50 20.88
CA TYR A 382 -12.01 -4.65 21.78
C TYR A 382 -12.59 -5.96 21.19
N PRO A 383 -12.02 -7.15 21.51
CA PRO A 383 -12.43 -8.41 20.88
C PRO A 383 -13.90 -8.78 21.13
N ASN A 384 -14.45 -8.34 22.27
CA ASN A 384 -15.84 -8.61 22.67
C ASN A 384 -16.84 -7.51 22.29
N SER A 385 -16.41 -6.50 21.53
CA SER A 385 -17.33 -5.52 20.94
C SER A 385 -18.03 -6.15 19.73
N LEU A 386 -18.98 -7.05 20.01
CA LEU A 386 -19.76 -7.71 18.97
C LEU A 386 -20.38 -6.67 18.03
N ALA A 387 -20.18 -6.94 16.73
CA ALA A 387 -20.89 -6.42 15.57
C ALA A 387 -22.38 -6.17 15.86
N THR A 388 -22.70 -5.00 16.41
CA THR A 388 -24.09 -4.55 16.57
C THR A 388 -24.34 -3.56 15.44
N ASN A 389 -25.01 -4.09 14.41
CA ASN A 389 -25.63 -3.41 13.27
C ASN A 389 -24.75 -3.21 12.02
N ALA A 390 -24.63 -4.27 11.22
CA ALA A 390 -24.62 -4.14 9.77
C ALA A 390 -25.44 -5.29 9.15
N THR A 391 -26.72 -5.04 8.91
CA THR A 391 -27.49 -5.81 7.92
C THR A 391 -26.80 -5.69 6.57
N PRO A 392 -26.54 -6.79 5.83
CA PRO A 392 -26.02 -6.69 4.48
C PRO A 392 -27.05 -5.98 3.60
N VAL A 393 -26.69 -4.82 3.05
CA VAL A 393 -27.46 -4.20 1.97
C VAL A 393 -27.28 -5.09 0.74
N SER A 394 -28.36 -5.72 0.31
CA SER A 394 -28.42 -6.43 -0.97
C SER A 394 -28.19 -5.43 -2.10
N ASN A 395 -27.11 -5.60 -2.86
CA ASN A 395 -26.93 -4.91 -4.14
C ASN A 395 -27.97 -5.42 -5.13
N ASN A 396 -29.05 -4.66 -5.29
CA ASN A 396 -29.98 -4.79 -6.40
C ASN A 396 -29.52 -3.85 -7.51
N THR A 397 -28.61 -4.33 -8.37
CA THR A 397 -28.31 -3.68 -9.65
C THR A 397 -29.31 -4.15 -10.70
N THR A 398 -30.33 -3.34 -10.91
CA THR A 398 -31.17 -3.35 -12.11
C THR A 398 -31.21 -1.95 -12.67
N SER A 399 -30.38 -1.71 -13.70
CA SER A 399 -30.69 -0.96 -14.93
C SER A 399 -29.42 -0.73 -15.72
#